data_AF-A8I3N8-F1
#
_entry.id   AF-A8I3N8-F1
#
_cell.length_a   1.000
_cell.length_b   1.000
_cell.length_c   1.000
_cell.angle_alpha   90.00
_cell.angle_beta   90.00
_cell.angle_gamma   90.00
#
_symmetry.space_group_name_H-M   'P 1'
#
loop_
_entity.id
_entity.type
_entity.pdbx_description
1 polymer ?
#
loop_
_entity_poly.entity_id
_entity_poly.type
_entity_poly.pdbx_seq_one_letter_code
_entity_poly.pdbx_strand_id
1 'polypeptide(L)'
;MVAPTGSFTSGLRRVHSVLSQFRQSELKQLRQSSLEWVFGLTGRAGSCMYMAPEVFRKLPYNEKADVFSFGVVMYELLSRELLVISYFNTSRGAKLGMHQPEDYAEMVCDGFRPARPGALANEAAWSLIEACWQDDPVQRPDMDTVLVRLRELQREEELHPTDPGGLMGCSCVIS
;
A
#
# COMPACT_ATOMS: atom_id res chain seq x y z
N MET A 1 -37.39 -12.91 11.30
CA MET A 1 -36.09 -12.19 11.37
C MET A 1 -35.19 -12.79 10.32
N VAL A 2 -34.94 -12.09 9.21
CA VAL A 2 -34.11 -12.57 8.09
C VAL A 2 -32.84 -11.73 8.08
N ALA A 3 -31.69 -12.37 8.29
CA ALA A 3 -30.38 -11.74 8.16
C ALA A 3 -30.04 -11.55 6.67
N PRO A 4 -29.42 -10.43 6.25
CA PRO A 4 -28.98 -10.29 4.87
C PRO A 4 -27.70 -11.11 4.67
N THR A 5 -27.79 -12.13 3.84
CA THR A 5 -26.66 -12.90 3.32
C THR A 5 -25.89 -12.06 2.30
N GLY A 6 -25.06 -11.13 2.78
CA GLY A 6 -24.00 -10.54 1.98
C GLY A 6 -22.98 -11.61 1.64
N SER A 7 -23.14 -12.23 0.47
CA SER A 7 -22.32 -13.35 0.03
C SER A 7 -20.86 -12.90 -0.12
N PHE A 8 -19.99 -13.40 0.76
CA PHE A 8 -18.53 -13.30 0.70
C PHE A 8 -17.95 -13.57 -0.71
N THR A 9 -18.67 -14.32 -1.54
CA THR A 9 -18.32 -14.62 -2.94
C THR A 9 -18.34 -13.41 -3.88
N SER A 10 -19.05 -12.32 -3.56
CA SER A 10 -19.03 -11.10 -4.37
C SER A 10 -17.76 -10.27 -4.16
N GLY A 11 -17.17 -10.33 -2.96
CA GLY A 11 -15.88 -9.69 -2.65
C GLY A 11 -14.74 -10.35 -3.41
N LEU A 12 -14.69 -11.69 -3.41
CA LEU A 12 -13.68 -12.47 -4.12
C LEU A 12 -13.67 -12.26 -5.64
N ARG A 13 -14.84 -12.02 -6.26
CA ARG A 13 -14.93 -11.68 -7.69
C ARG A 13 -14.31 -10.32 -8.05
N ARG A 14 -14.34 -9.34 -7.13
CA ARG A 14 -13.68 -8.03 -7.38
C ARG A 14 -12.17 -8.13 -7.30
N VAL A 15 -11.63 -8.96 -6.41
CA VAL A 15 -10.16 -9.18 -6.34
C VAL A 15 -9.64 -9.78 -7.65
N HIS A 16 -10.39 -10.72 -8.24
CA HIS A 16 -10.08 -11.26 -9.57
C HIS A 16 -10.11 -10.19 -10.68
N SER A 17 -11.03 -9.22 -10.59
CA SER A 17 -11.09 -8.08 -11.52
C SER A 17 -9.86 -7.17 -11.40
N VAL A 18 -9.39 -6.90 -10.18
CA VAL A 18 -8.18 -6.09 -9.94
C VAL A 18 -6.95 -6.80 -10.51
N LEU A 19 -6.81 -8.10 -10.26
CA LEU A 19 -5.69 -8.89 -10.82
C LEU A 19 -5.74 -8.99 -12.35
N SER A 20 -6.93 -8.90 -12.96
CA SER A 20 -7.06 -8.87 -14.43
C SER A 20 -6.69 -7.52 -15.06
N GLN A 21 -6.72 -6.43 -14.30
CA GLN A 21 -6.30 -5.09 -14.74
C GLN A 21 -4.77 -4.97 -14.76
N PHE A 22 -4.07 -5.68 -13.88
CA PHE A 22 -2.62 -5.80 -13.94
C PHE A 22 -2.24 -6.79 -15.05
N ARG A 23 -1.87 -6.26 -16.22
CA ARG A 23 -1.20 -7.05 -17.28
C ARG A 23 -0.07 -7.83 -16.64
N GLN A 24 -0.19 -9.16 -16.61
CA GLN A 24 0.74 -10.09 -15.99
C GLN A 24 2.21 -9.91 -16.43
N SER A 25 2.45 -9.23 -17.55
CA SER A 25 3.77 -8.94 -18.09
C SER A 25 4.60 -7.91 -17.30
N GLU A 26 4.00 -7.12 -16.40
CA GLU A 26 4.73 -6.08 -15.62
C GLU A 26 5.11 -6.51 -14.20
N LEU A 27 4.60 -7.63 -13.72
CA LEU A 27 4.94 -8.14 -12.38
C LEU A 27 6.29 -8.85 -12.46
N LYS A 28 7.34 -8.23 -11.94
CA LYS A 28 8.63 -8.92 -11.70
C LYS A 28 8.32 -10.20 -10.91
N GLN A 29 8.68 -11.35 -11.46
CA GLN A 29 8.56 -12.63 -10.76
C GLN A 29 9.35 -12.54 -9.45
N LEU A 30 8.64 -12.33 -8.34
CA LEU A 30 9.22 -12.43 -7.01
C LEU A 30 9.60 -13.91 -6.82
N ARG A 31 10.87 -14.16 -6.47
CA ARG A 31 11.38 -15.52 -6.25
C ARG A 31 10.51 -16.23 -5.20
N GLN A 32 10.15 -17.49 -5.46
CA GLN A 32 9.33 -18.32 -4.56
C GLN A 32 9.80 -18.27 -3.09
N SER A 33 11.12 -18.24 -2.87
CA SER A 33 11.73 -18.12 -1.54
C SER A 33 11.43 -16.80 -0.82
N SER A 34 11.23 -15.71 -1.57
CA SER A 34 10.78 -14.42 -1.01
C SER A 34 9.32 -14.50 -0.59
N LEU A 35 8.48 -15.24 -1.32
CA LEU A 35 7.06 -15.42 -1.00
C LEU A 35 6.87 -16.36 0.20
N GLU A 36 7.69 -17.40 0.36
CA GLU A 36 7.66 -18.28 1.53
C GLU A 36 8.00 -17.56 2.84
N TRP A 37 8.84 -16.53 2.79
CA TRP A 37 9.16 -15.71 3.95
C TRP A 37 8.12 -14.60 4.19
N VAL A 38 7.56 -14.01 3.14
CA VAL A 38 6.49 -12.99 3.22
C VAL A 38 5.14 -13.59 3.65
N PHE A 39 4.80 -14.80 3.19
CA PHE A 39 3.56 -15.52 3.53
C PHE A 39 3.77 -16.63 4.56
N GLY A 40 5.01 -16.89 4.96
CA GLY A 40 5.36 -17.74 6.10
C GLY A 40 5.05 -17.03 7.40
N LEU A 41 3.77 -17.03 7.77
CA LEU A 41 3.25 -16.48 9.02
C LEU A 41 3.87 -17.24 10.21
N THR A 42 4.96 -16.71 10.76
CA THR A 42 5.58 -17.23 11.97
C THR A 42 4.79 -16.75 13.18
N GLY A 43 3.84 -17.55 13.66
CA GLY A 43 3.43 -17.77 15.07
C GLY A 43 3.25 -16.61 16.08
N ARG A 44 3.40 -15.33 15.72
CA ARG A 44 3.24 -14.13 16.56
C ARG A 44 2.64 -13.04 15.66
N ALA A 45 1.32 -12.97 15.74
CA ALA A 45 0.41 -12.28 14.83
C ALA A 45 0.76 -10.82 14.49
N GLY A 46 0.71 -10.51 13.18
CA GLY A 46 0.69 -9.17 12.60
C GLY A 46 1.89 -8.93 11.69
N SER A 47 1.64 -8.71 10.39
CA SER A 47 2.66 -8.14 9.49
C SER A 47 3.02 -6.76 10.01
N CYS A 48 4.06 -6.64 10.84
CA CYS A 48 4.44 -5.42 11.58
C CYS A 48 4.50 -4.17 10.68
N MET A 49 4.75 -4.38 9.39
CA MET A 49 4.72 -3.36 8.34
C MET A 49 3.41 -2.58 8.22
N TYR A 50 2.27 -3.17 8.58
CA TYR A 50 0.93 -2.57 8.40
C TYR A 50 0.29 -2.16 9.74
N MET A 51 0.98 -2.35 10.85
CA MET A 51 0.41 -2.16 12.18
C MET A 51 0.28 -0.67 12.50
N ALA A 52 -0.92 -0.24 12.87
CA ALA A 52 -1.14 1.13 13.33
C ALA A 52 -0.41 1.37 14.67
N PRO A 53 0.07 2.60 14.95
CA PRO A 53 0.82 2.91 16.17
C PRO A 53 0.10 2.50 17.46
N GLU A 54 -1.21 2.72 17.53
CA GLU A 54 -2.05 2.37 18.67
C GLU A 54 -2.18 0.85 18.88
N VAL A 55 -2.18 0.07 17.79
CA VAL A 55 -2.26 -1.40 17.85
C VAL A 55 -0.94 -1.96 18.38
N PHE A 56 0.19 -1.46 17.89
CA PHE A 56 1.52 -1.89 18.36
C PHE A 56 1.72 -1.54 19.84
N ARG A 57 1.29 -0.35 20.26
CA ARG A 57 1.34 0.10 21.66
C ARG A 57 0.28 -0.55 22.57
N LYS A 58 -0.57 -1.43 22.04
CA LYS A 58 -1.67 -2.10 22.78
C LYS A 58 -2.64 -1.10 23.43
N LEU A 59 -2.86 0.02 22.77
CA LEU A 59 -3.84 1.02 23.18
C LEU A 59 -5.24 0.65 22.65
N PRO A 60 -6.32 1.24 23.20
CA PRO A 60 -7.64 1.11 22.61
C PRO A 60 -7.62 1.58 21.14
N TYR A 61 -8.14 0.76 20.25
CA TYR A 61 -8.21 1.03 18.82
C TYR A 61 -9.64 0.81 18.31
N ASN A 62 -9.93 1.39 17.17
CA ASN A 62 -11.20 1.24 16.45
C ASN A 62 -10.92 0.96 14.96
N GLU A 63 -11.92 1.14 14.09
CA GLU A 63 -11.81 0.93 12.65
C GLU A 63 -10.74 1.81 11.97
N LYS A 64 -10.23 2.85 12.62
CA LYS A 64 -9.14 3.69 12.10
C LYS A 64 -7.80 2.96 12.02
N ALA A 65 -7.63 1.87 12.77
CA ALA A 65 -6.47 0.99 12.62
C ALA A 65 -6.49 0.29 11.24
N ASP A 66 -7.68 -0.08 10.75
CA ASP A 66 -7.84 -0.65 9.41
C ASP A 66 -7.56 0.41 8.32
N VAL A 67 -7.95 1.66 8.53
CA VAL A 67 -7.62 2.78 7.62
C VAL A 67 -6.10 2.97 7.50
N PHE A 68 -5.38 2.88 8.62
CA PHE A 68 -3.91 2.97 8.62
C PHE A 68 -3.29 1.87 7.77
N SER A 69 -3.65 0.61 8.05
CA SER A 69 -3.14 -0.54 7.30
C SER A 69 -3.49 -0.46 5.80
N PHE A 70 -4.67 0.07 5.47
CA PHE A 70 -5.04 0.35 4.08
C PHE A 70 -4.15 1.40 3.41
N GLY A 71 -3.77 2.47 4.12
CA GLY A 71 -2.81 3.46 3.62
C GLY A 71 -1.44 2.84 3.28
N VAL A 72 -0.96 1.92 4.12
CA VAL A 72 0.27 1.16 3.86
C VAL A 72 0.12 0.27 2.62
N VAL A 73 -1.00 -0.45 2.46
CA VAL A 73 -1.26 -1.27 1.27
C VAL A 73 -1.31 -0.41 0.01
N MET A 74 -1.99 0.74 0.06
CA MET A 74 -2.00 1.70 -1.06
C MET A 74 -0.60 2.14 -1.45
N TYR A 75 0.25 2.45 -0.47
CA TYR A 75 1.65 2.80 -0.72
C TYR A 75 2.40 1.67 -1.44
N GLU A 76 2.27 0.42 -0.98
CA GLU A 76 2.95 -0.73 -1.62
C GLU A 76 2.47 -0.96 -3.06
N LEU A 77 1.16 -0.84 -3.30
CA LEU A 77 0.58 -1.00 -4.63
C LEU A 77 1.07 0.08 -5.61
N LEU A 78 1.09 1.34 -5.16
CA LEU A 78 1.48 2.47 -6.00
C LEU A 78 3.00 2.60 -6.17
N SER A 79 3.78 2.20 -5.17
CA SER A 79 5.24 2.10 -5.29
C SER A 79 5.71 0.85 -6.06
N ARG A 80 4.83 -0.15 -6.20
CA ARG A 80 5.13 -1.49 -6.74
C ARG A 80 6.27 -2.18 -5.99
N GLU A 81 6.46 -1.84 -4.72
CA GLU A 81 7.53 -2.35 -3.86
C GLU A 81 6.94 -2.75 -2.50
N LEU A 82 7.17 -3.99 -2.09
CA LEU A 82 6.77 -4.46 -0.76
C LEU A 82 7.76 -3.91 0.27
N LEU A 83 7.26 -3.22 1.29
CA LEU A 83 8.07 -2.61 2.35
C LEU A 83 8.93 -3.65 3.05
N VAL A 84 8.38 -4.84 3.23
CA VAL A 84 9.09 -5.95 3.85
C VAL A 84 10.35 -6.35 3.04
N ILE A 85 10.27 -6.29 1.71
CA ILE A 85 11.42 -6.58 0.82
C ILE A 85 12.37 -5.37 0.78
N SER A 86 11.86 -4.14 0.92
CA SER A 86 12.69 -2.92 0.94
C SER A 86 13.55 -2.80 2.18
N TYR A 87 13.02 -3.20 3.34
CA TYR A 87 13.63 -2.92 4.64
C TYR A 87 14.19 -4.16 5.32
N PHE A 88 13.54 -5.32 5.24
CA PHE A 88 14.00 -6.47 6.01
C PHE A 88 15.20 -7.18 5.38
N ASN A 89 16.23 -7.45 6.17
CA ASN A 89 17.50 -8.04 5.71
C ASN A 89 18.15 -7.28 4.54
N THR A 90 17.91 -5.97 4.45
CA THR A 90 18.54 -5.10 3.43
C THR A 90 19.51 -4.12 4.06
N SER A 91 20.47 -3.64 3.26
CA SER A 91 21.36 -2.54 3.68
C SER A 91 20.58 -1.26 4.04
N ARG A 92 19.36 -1.10 3.52
CA ARG A 92 18.48 0.03 3.83
C ARG A 92 17.90 -0.10 5.24
N GLY A 93 17.34 -1.25 5.58
CA GLY A 93 16.84 -1.50 6.94
C GLY A 93 17.96 -1.49 7.97
N ALA A 94 19.11 -2.11 7.66
CA ALA A 94 20.26 -2.11 8.57
C ALA A 94 20.76 -0.68 8.90
N LYS A 95 20.75 0.24 7.92
CA LYS A 95 21.10 1.66 8.16
C LYS A 95 20.09 2.40 9.04
N LEU A 96 18.84 1.92 9.08
CA LEU A 96 17.78 2.44 9.93
C LEU A 96 17.69 1.71 11.27
N GLY A 97 18.61 0.79 11.57
CA GLY A 97 18.60 0.01 12.80
C GLY A 97 17.56 -1.12 12.83
N MET A 98 16.98 -1.48 11.68
CA MET A 98 16.01 -2.57 11.60
C MET A 98 16.71 -3.93 11.52
N HIS A 99 16.48 -4.74 12.55
CA HIS A 99 16.95 -6.11 12.68
C HIS A 99 15.79 -7.10 12.70
N GLN A 100 14.62 -6.67 13.19
CA GLN A 100 13.39 -7.45 13.33
C GLN A 100 12.19 -6.66 12.77
N PRO A 101 11.10 -7.31 12.34
CA PRO A 101 9.90 -6.62 11.87
C PRO A 101 9.30 -5.64 12.89
N GLU A 102 9.43 -5.94 14.18
CA GLU A 102 8.98 -5.10 15.30
C GLU A 102 9.68 -3.74 15.32
N ASP A 103 10.96 -3.67 14.92
CA ASP A 103 11.71 -2.41 14.86
C ASP A 103 11.07 -1.43 13.86
N TYR A 104 10.48 -1.94 12.77
CA TYR A 104 9.73 -1.11 11.83
C TYR A 104 8.48 -0.51 12.47
N ALA A 105 7.72 -1.33 13.21
CA ALA A 105 6.51 -0.86 13.90
C ALA A 105 6.84 0.15 15.00
N GLU A 106 7.98 -0.02 15.69
CA GLU A 106 8.50 0.94 16.66
C GLU A 106 8.88 2.27 15.98
N MET A 107 9.62 2.23 14.86
CA MET A 107 9.91 3.44 14.08
C MET A 107 8.64 4.15 13.60
N VAL A 108 7.64 3.40 13.15
CA VAL A 108 6.32 3.94 12.75
C VAL A 108 5.64 4.65 13.92
N CYS A 109 5.75 4.09 15.13
CA CYS A 109 5.27 4.72 16.35
C CYS A 109 6.00 6.05 16.65
N ASP A 110 7.25 6.18 16.22
CA ASP A 110 8.06 7.40 16.33
C ASP A 110 7.90 8.34 15.12
N GLY A 111 6.90 8.11 14.28
CA GLY A 111 6.53 8.99 13.16
C GLY A 111 7.25 8.67 11.85
N PHE A 112 8.00 7.56 11.77
CA PHE A 112 8.61 7.15 10.52
C PHE A 112 7.55 6.81 9.47
N ARG A 113 7.68 7.37 8.27
CA ARG A 113 6.94 6.96 7.07
C ARG A 113 7.90 6.84 5.89
N PRO A 114 7.72 5.88 4.98
CA PRO A 114 8.49 5.80 3.75
C PRO A 114 8.35 7.08 2.91
N ALA A 115 9.46 7.52 2.29
CA ALA A 115 9.43 8.65 1.39
C ALA A 115 8.59 8.36 0.13
N ARG A 116 7.97 9.39 -0.42
CA ARG A 116 7.21 9.28 -1.67
C ARG A 116 8.08 8.68 -2.79
N PRO A 117 7.64 7.61 -3.46
CA PRO A 117 8.33 7.08 -4.62
C PRO A 117 8.27 8.08 -5.77
N GLY A 118 9.40 8.32 -6.46
CA GLY A 118 9.43 9.25 -7.60
C GLY A 118 8.50 8.84 -8.76
N ALA A 119 8.14 7.55 -8.86
CA ALA A 119 7.19 7.04 -9.84
C ALA A 119 5.73 7.41 -9.53
N LEU A 120 5.41 7.77 -8.28
CA LEU A 120 4.07 8.18 -7.87
C LEU A 120 3.87 9.68 -8.15
N ALA A 121 3.51 10.01 -9.38
CA ALA A 121 3.31 11.39 -9.82
C ALA A 121 1.97 12.00 -9.38
N ASN A 122 0.94 11.17 -9.13
CA ASN A 122 -0.39 11.67 -8.74
C ASN A 122 -0.38 12.19 -7.29
N GLU A 123 -0.48 13.52 -7.13
CA GLU A 123 -0.55 14.21 -5.84
C GLU A 123 -1.76 13.80 -5.01
N ALA A 124 -2.93 13.61 -5.64
CA ALA A 124 -4.15 13.25 -4.93
C ALA A 124 -4.07 11.83 -4.36
N ALA A 125 -3.41 10.89 -5.07
CA ALA A 125 -3.13 9.55 -4.58
C ALA A 125 -2.14 9.55 -3.41
N TRP A 126 -1.07 10.34 -3.50
CA TRP A 126 -0.12 10.52 -2.41
C TRP A 126 -0.77 11.15 -1.18
N SER A 127 -1.55 12.21 -1.36
CA SER A 127 -2.30 12.87 -0.28
C SER A 127 -3.30 11.92 0.40
N LEU A 128 -3.87 10.97 -0.35
CA LEU A 128 -4.77 9.97 0.23
C LEU A 128 -4.01 8.98 1.11
N ILE A 129 -2.85 8.49 0.65
CA ILE A 129 -1.95 7.66 1.46
C ILE A 129 -1.58 8.42 2.76
N GLU A 130 -1.17 9.68 2.63
CA GLU A 130 -0.81 10.54 3.76
C GLU A 130 -1.93 10.70 4.77
N ALA A 131 -3.16 10.90 4.31
CA ALA A 131 -4.32 11.00 5.19
C ALA A 131 -4.60 9.66 5.91
N CYS A 132 -4.43 8.53 5.25
CA CYS A 132 -4.75 7.21 5.83
C CYS A 132 -3.81 6.80 6.96
N TRP A 133 -2.51 7.15 6.88
CA TRP A 133 -1.49 6.68 7.84
C TRP A 133 -1.02 7.74 8.85
N GLN A 134 -1.87 8.71 9.17
CA GLN A 134 -1.61 9.70 10.24
C GLN A 134 -1.38 9.01 11.59
N ASP A 135 -0.52 9.57 12.43
CA ASP A 135 -0.26 9.02 13.77
C ASP A 135 -1.53 9.03 14.62
N ASP A 136 -2.23 10.18 14.66
CA ASP A 136 -3.49 10.33 15.38
C ASP A 136 -4.66 9.69 14.60
N PRO A 137 -5.35 8.68 15.15
CA PRO A 137 -6.50 8.04 14.51
C PRO A 137 -7.64 9.00 14.14
N VAL A 138 -7.79 10.12 14.87
CA VAL A 138 -8.83 11.12 14.61
C VAL A 138 -8.59 11.88 13.31
N GLN A 139 -7.33 12.04 12.92
CA GLN A 139 -6.95 12.75 11.69
C GLN A 139 -7.11 11.87 10.45
N ARG A 140 -7.26 10.55 10.62
CA ARG A 140 -7.47 9.62 9.52
C ARG A 140 -8.91 9.77 9.00
N PRO A 141 -9.14 9.71 7.68
CA PRO A 141 -10.49 9.66 7.12
C PRO A 141 -11.22 8.38 7.58
N ASP A 142 -12.54 8.33 7.47
CA ASP A 142 -13.25 7.04 7.52
C ASP A 142 -13.15 6.33 6.16
N MET A 143 -13.46 5.03 6.13
CA MET A 143 -13.35 4.24 4.91
C MET A 143 -14.33 4.70 3.82
N ASP A 144 -15.45 5.33 4.17
CA ASP A 144 -16.39 5.90 3.21
C ASP A 144 -15.76 7.09 2.47
N THR A 145 -15.08 7.97 3.21
CA THR A 145 -14.32 9.10 2.66
C THR A 145 -13.17 8.61 1.79
N VAL A 146 -12.44 7.57 2.24
CA VAL A 146 -11.40 6.93 1.43
C VAL A 146 -11.98 6.41 0.12
N LEU A 147 -13.12 5.73 0.16
CA LEU A 147 -13.80 5.19 -1.03
C LEU A 147 -14.23 6.29 -2.01
N VAL A 148 -14.72 7.43 -1.52
CA VAL A 148 -15.04 8.60 -2.36
C VAL A 148 -13.79 9.10 -3.07
N ARG A 149 -12.69 9.33 -2.33
CA ARG A 149 -11.43 9.80 -2.92
C ARG A 149 -10.82 8.82 -3.92
N LEU A 150 -10.93 7.51 -3.66
CA LEU A 150 -10.48 6.48 -4.61
C LEU A 150 -11.28 6.50 -5.92
N ARG A 151 -12.59 6.74 -5.85
CA ARG A 151 -13.44 6.85 -7.06
C ARG A 151 -13.11 8.11 -7.87
N GLU A 152 -12.75 9.20 -7.21
CA GLU A 152 -12.29 10.42 -7.88
C GLU A 152 -11.00 10.16 -8.64
N LEU A 153 -10.02 9.53 -8.00
CA LEU A 153 -8.75 9.12 -8.62
C LEU A 153 -8.97 8.20 -9.83
N GLN A 154 -9.84 7.20 -9.69
CA GLN A 154 -10.16 6.28 -10.80
C GLN A 154 -10.74 7.04 -12.02
N ARG A 155 -11.61 8.01 -11.78
CA ARG A 155 -12.21 8.82 -12.86
C ARG A 155 -11.20 9.71 -13.55
N GLU A 156 -10.21 10.24 -12.82
CA GLU A 156 -9.12 11.03 -13.39
C GLU A 156 -8.23 10.19 -14.30
N GLU A 157 -7.91 8.95 -13.90
CA GLU A 157 -7.15 8.00 -14.73
C GLU A 157 -7.93 7.61 -16.00
N GLU A 158 -9.25 7.41 -15.90
CA GLU A 158 -10.11 7.11 -17.05
C GLU A 158 -10.20 8.30 -18.04
N LEU A 159 -10.12 9.54 -17.56
CA LEU A 159 -10.11 10.75 -18.40
C LEU A 159 -8.75 11.04 -19.06
N HIS A 160 -7.66 10.57 -18.44
CA HIS A 160 -6.29 10.72 -18.94
C HIS A 160 -5.64 9.35 -19.14
N PRO A 161 -6.08 8.56 -20.15
CA PRO A 161 -5.44 7.29 -20.46
C PRO A 161 -3.97 7.56 -20.79
N THR A 162 -3.06 7.10 -19.92
CA THR A 162 -1.62 7.12 -20.21
C THR A 162 -1.39 6.29 -21.46
N ASP A 163 -0.97 6.96 -22.54
CA ASP A 163 -0.69 6.33 -23.82
C ASP A 163 0.38 5.23 -23.63
N PRO A 164 0.13 3.95 -23.98
CA PRO A 164 1.09 2.87 -23.74
C PRO A 164 2.34 2.90 -24.65
N GLY A 165 2.64 4.03 -25.29
CA GLY A 165 3.56 4.10 -26.44
C GLY A 165 4.40 5.37 -26.52
N GLY A 166 4.95 5.86 -25.41
CA GLY A 166 5.94 6.95 -25.43
C GLY A 166 7.36 6.44 -25.71
N LEU A 167 7.63 5.90 -26.89
CA LEU A 167 9.00 5.83 -27.39
C LEU A 167 9.52 7.27 -27.45
N MET A 168 10.54 7.57 -26.65
CA MET A 168 11.35 8.78 -26.76
C MET A 168 12.08 8.74 -28.10
N GLY A 169 11.36 9.09 -29.16
CA GLY A 169 11.92 9.40 -30.46
C GLY A 169 12.61 10.75 -30.35
N CYS A 170 13.93 10.73 -30.16
CA CYS A 170 14.78 11.87 -30.42
C CYS A 170 14.59 12.28 -31.89
N SER A 171 13.67 13.20 -32.16
CA SER A 171 13.59 13.90 -33.44
C SER A 171 14.46 15.15 -33.35
N CYS A 172 15.77 14.95 -33.40
CA CYS A 172 16.67 16.00 -33.83
C CYS A 172 16.60 16.04 -35.36
N VAL A 173 15.75 16.91 -35.91
CA VAL A 173 15.84 17.33 -37.31
C VAL A 173 16.35 18.77 -37.34
N ILE A 174 17.65 18.87 -37.64
CA ILE A 174 18.39 19.90 -38.36
C ILE A 174 17.74 21.30 -38.46
N SER A 175 18.45 22.29 -37.93
CA SER A 175 18.82 23.53 -38.66
C SER A 175 20.17 24.01 -38.18
#